data_AF-A0A444XAN1-F1
#
_entry.id   AF-A0A444XAN1-F1
#
_cell.length_a   1.000
_cell.length_b   1.000
_cell.length_c   1.000
_cell.angle_alpha   90.00
_cell.angle_beta   90.00
_cell.angle_gamma   90.00
#
_symmetry.space_group_name_H-M   'P 1'
#
loop_
_entity.id
_entity.type
_entity.pdbx_description
1 polymer ?
#
loop_
_entity_poly.entity_id
_entity_poly.type
_entity_poly.pdbx_seq_one_letter_code
_entity_poly.pdbx_strand_id
1 'polypeptide(L)' 'MPTSSVVDKAVIYGRDDERKKLREYVVSEDVGASSNKIGVIAIVGMGGIGKTTLAKLLYNDDEVKDKFDLKAWACVS' A
#
# COMPACT_ATOMS: atom_id res chain seq x y z
N MET A 1 -18.14 1.76 8.20
CA MET A 1 -17.49 0.58 8.81
C MET A 1 -15.98 0.81 8.79
N PRO A 2 -15.30 0.82 9.94
CA PRO A 2 -13.85 1.01 9.99
C PRO A 2 -13.13 -0.14 9.28
N THR A 3 -12.03 0.16 8.60
CA THR A 3 -11.24 -0.85 7.88
C THR A 3 -10.01 -1.24 8.69
N SER A 4 -9.82 -2.54 8.93
CA SER A 4 -8.61 -3.10 9.55
C SER A 4 -7.49 -3.30 8.51
N SER A 5 -6.22 -3.22 8.94
CA SER A 5 -5.05 -3.49 8.08
C SER A 5 -4.87 -4.97 7.75
N VAL A 6 -5.46 -5.89 8.52
CA VAL A 6 -5.31 -7.34 8.30
C VAL A 6 -5.85 -7.72 6.92
N VAL A 7 -5.08 -8.55 6.20
CA VAL A 7 -5.41 -9.02 4.86
C VAL A 7 -5.24 -10.54 4.79
N ASP A 8 -6.25 -11.23 4.28
CA ASP A 8 -6.10 -12.62 3.84
C ASP A 8 -5.72 -12.60 2.35
N LYS A 9 -4.45 -12.88 2.06
CA LYS A 9 -3.91 -12.84 0.70
C LYS A 9 -4.48 -13.97 -0.18
N ALA A 10 -4.98 -15.07 0.40
CA ALA A 10 -5.42 -16.25 -0.34
C ALA A 10 -6.74 -16.04 -1.13
N VAL A 11 -7.48 -14.98 -0.81
CA VAL A 11 -8.82 -14.69 -1.36
C VAL A 11 -8.78 -13.56 -2.40
N ILE A 12 -7.60 -12.99 -2.70
CA ILE A 12 -7.47 -11.84 -3.60
C ILE A 12 -6.75 -12.27 -4.88
N TYR A 13 -7.36 -12.00 -6.02
CA TYR A 13 -6.88 -12.40 -7.34
C TYR A 13 -6.82 -11.21 -8.30
N GLY A 14 -5.95 -11.27 -9.30
CA GLY A 14 -5.93 -10.32 -10.44
C GLY A 14 -5.39 -8.92 -10.13
N ARG A 15 -4.74 -8.74 -8.97
CA ARG A 15 -4.17 -7.46 -8.52
C ARG A 15 -2.64 -7.47 -8.45
N ASP A 16 -2.02 -8.53 -8.96
CA ASP A 16 -0.58 -8.76 -8.80
C ASP A 16 0.25 -7.70 -9.53
N ASP A 17 -0.16 -7.30 -10.74
CA ASP A 17 0.54 -6.28 -11.52
C ASP A 17 0.47 -4.90 -10.87
N GLU A 18 -0.70 -4.49 -10.38
CA GLU A 18 -0.88 -3.22 -9.67
C GLU A 18 -0.08 -3.22 -8.36
N ARG A 19 -0.13 -4.32 -7.59
CA ARG A 19 0.64 -4.49 -6.36
C ARG A 19 2.14 -4.40 -6.63
N LYS A 20 2.64 -5.09 -7.66
CA LYS A 20 4.06 -5.09 -8.03
C LYS A 20 4.55 -3.69 -8.39
N LYS A 21 3.83 -2.97 -9.25
CA LYS A 21 4.18 -1.59 -9.64
C LYS A 21 4.24 -0.64 -8.44
N LEU A 22 3.25 -0.72 -7.54
CA LEU A 22 3.24 0.10 -6.34
C LEU A 22 4.36 -0.27 -5.36
N ARG A 23 4.68 -1.57 -5.23
CA ARG A 23 5.80 -2.04 -4.42
C ARG A 23 7.14 -1.51 -4.93
N GLU A 24 7.40 -1.63 -6.22
CA GLU A 24 8.63 -1.12 -6.85
C GLU A 24 8.78 0.38 -6.60
N TYR A 25 7.68 1.14 -6.69
CA TYR A 25 7.68 2.56 -6.37
C TYR A 25 8.04 2.83 -4.90
N VAL A 26 7.42 2.12 -3.95
CA VAL A 26 7.64 2.30 -2.50
C VAL A 26 9.05 1.90 -2.06
N VAL A 27 9.60 0.83 -2.64
CA VAL A 27 10.92 0.30 -2.26
C VAL A 27 12.05 1.10 -2.91
N SER A 28 11.78 1.80 -4.02
CA SER A 28 12.78 2.61 -4.72
C SER A 28 13.42 3.68 -3.81
N GLU A 29 14.74 3.82 -3.90
CA GLU A 29 15.52 4.69 -3.01
C GLU A 29 15.23 6.19 -3.23
N ASP A 30 14.66 6.58 -4.37
CA ASP A 30 14.30 7.97 -4.67
C ASP A 30 13.14 8.52 -3.83
N VAL A 31 12.35 7.64 -3.19
CA VAL A 31 11.26 8.06 -2.29
C VAL A 31 11.85 8.51 -0.95
N GLY A 32 12.26 9.77 -0.88
CA GLY A 32 12.73 10.42 0.35
C GLY A 32 14.26 10.51 0.52
N ALA A 33 15.06 10.09 -0.47
CA ALA A 33 16.54 10.18 -0.42
C ALA A 33 17.09 11.61 -0.40
N SER A 34 16.33 12.61 -0.86
CA SER A 34 16.63 14.00 -0.53
C SER A 34 15.98 14.33 0.81
N SER A 35 16.77 14.77 1.79
CA SER A 35 16.48 14.89 3.23
C SER A 35 15.20 15.61 3.67
N ASN A 36 14.35 16.08 2.76
CA ASN A 36 13.12 16.84 3.03
C ASN A 36 11.91 16.46 2.16
N LYS A 37 11.90 15.31 1.46
CA LYS A 37 10.75 14.94 0.59
C LYS A 37 9.93 13.78 1.16
N ILE A 38 8.62 14.02 1.29
CA ILE A 38 7.63 13.00 1.66
C ILE A 38 7.05 12.39 0.37
N GLY A 39 7.12 11.07 0.24
CA GLY A 39 6.44 10.34 -0.83
C GLY A 39 4.95 10.17 -0.54
N VAL A 40 4.09 10.41 -1.54
CA VAL A 40 2.63 10.24 -1.43
C VAL A 40 2.12 9.38 -2.58
N ILE A 41 1.30 8.38 -2.26
CA ILE A 41 0.64 7.51 -3.24
C ILE A 41 -0.88 7.66 -3.06
N ALA A 42 -1.56 8.11 -4.11
CA ALA A 42 -3.02 8.20 -4.14
C ALA A 42 -3.61 7.04 -4.96
N ILE A 43 -4.50 6.25 -4.35
CA ILE A 43 -5.26 5.20 -5.05
C ILE A 43 -6.67 5.72 -5.31
N VAL A 44 -7.00 5.97 -6.58
CA VAL A 44 -8.25 6.62 -7.01
C VAL A 44 -9.04 5.70 -7.93
N GLY A 45 -10.37 5.81 -7.90
CA GLY A 45 -11.28 4.97 -8.71
C GLY A 45 -12.68 4.93 -8.13
N MET A 46 -13.62 4.29 -8.85
CA MET A 46 -15.02 4.19 -8.47
C MET A 46 -15.26 3.49 -7.13
N GLY A 47 -16.45 3.70 -6.54
CA GLY A 47 -16.88 2.96 -5.36
C GLY A 47 -16.91 1.45 -5.62
N GLY A 48 -16.61 0.64 -4.60
CA GLY A 48 -16.63 -0.83 -4.71
C GLY A 48 -15.49 -1.47 -5.52
N ILE A 49 -14.64 -0.69 -6.20
CA ILE A 49 -13.58 -1.24 -7.08
C ILE A 49 -12.40 -1.88 -6.33
N GLY A 50 -12.39 -1.91 -4.99
CA GLY A 50 -11.33 -2.58 -4.22
C GLY A 50 -10.07 -1.75 -3.93
N LYS A 51 -10.14 -0.41 -3.95
CA LYS A 51 -8.99 0.48 -3.64
C LYS A 51 -8.35 0.16 -2.28
N THR A 52 -9.16 0.05 -1.24
CA THR A 52 -8.71 -0.30 0.11
C THR A 52 -8.07 -1.69 0.14
N THR A 53 -8.58 -2.64 -0.67
CA THR A 53 -8.00 -3.98 -0.79
C THR A 53 -6.58 -3.91 -1.36
N LEU A 54 -6.36 -3.13 -2.43
CA LEU A 54 -5.02 -2.91 -2.99
C LEU A 54 -4.08 -2.22 -2.00
N ALA A 55 -4.56 -1.20 -1.27
CA ALA A 55 -3.78 -0.53 -0.23
C ALA A 55 -3.34 -1.50 0.88
N LYS A 56 -4.23 -2.40 1.33
CA LYS A 56 -3.89 -3.42 2.34
C LYS A 56 -2.91 -4.46 1.81
N LEU A 57 -3.04 -4.87 0.54
CA LEU A 57 -2.09 -5.79 -0.08
C LEU A 57 -0.68 -5.21 -0.10
N LEU A 58 -0.55 -3.94 -0.50
CA LEU A 58 0.72 -3.22 -0.50
C LEU A 58 1.26 -3.01 0.92
N TYR A 59 0.41 -2.57 1.85
CA TYR A 59 0.79 -2.34 3.25
C TYR A 59 1.34 -3.61 3.91
N ASN A 60 0.80 -4.79 3.57
CA ASN A 60 1.22 -6.08 4.10
C ASN A 60 2.21 -6.84 3.19
N ASP A 61 2.72 -6.21 2.15
CA ASP A 61 3.80 -6.76 1.32
C ASP A 61 5.09 -6.81 2.14
N ASP A 62 5.86 -7.88 1.99
CA ASP A 62 6.99 -8.16 2.88
C ASP A 62 8.19 -7.25 2.54
N GLU A 63 8.46 -6.96 1.27
CA GLU A 63 9.49 -5.98 0.89
C GLU A 63 9.12 -4.56 1.35
N VAL A 64 7.82 -4.24 1.35
CA VAL A 64 7.33 -2.96 1.88
C VAL A 64 7.42 -2.92 3.41
N LYS A 65 7.24 -4.04 4.13
CA LYS A 65 7.47 -4.09 5.58
C LYS A 65 8.93 -3.80 5.91
N ASP A 66 9.84 -4.42 5.18
CA ASP A 66 11.28 -4.33 5.49
C ASP A 66 11.87 -2.94 5.21
N LYS A 67 11.17 -2.10 4.43
CA LYS A 67 11.59 -0.73 4.12
C LYS A 67 11.30 0.29 5.22
N PHE A 68 10.36 0.03 6.12
CA PHE A 68 9.92 1.00 7.14
C PHE A 68 10.02 0.42 8.55
N ASP A 69 10.72 1.12 9.44
CA ASP A 69 10.81 0.76 10.86
C ASP A 69 9.43 0.77 11.55
N LEU A 70 8.57 1.71 11.13
CA LEU A 70 7.24 1.92 11.70
C LEU A 70 6.21 2.11 10.59
N LYS A 71 5.03 1.52 10.78
CA LYS A 71 3.89 1.66 9.89
C LYS A 71 2.61 1.79 10.68
N ALA A 72 1.68 2.60 10.16
CA ALA A 72 0.36 2.79 10.75
C ALA A 72 -0.73 2.65 9.68
N TRP A 73 -1.92 2.22 10.12
CA TRP A 73 -3.12 2.16 9.29
C TRP A 73 -4.24 2.89 10.03
N ALA A 74 -4.86 3.87 9.36
CA ALA A 74 -5.96 4.64 9.91
C ALA A 74 -7.16 4.59 8.96
N CYS A 75 -8.35 4.46 9.53
CA CYS A 75 -9.61 4.62 8.82
C CYS A 75 -10.26 5.90 9.34
N VAL A 76 -10.45 6.88 8.47
CA VAL A 76 -11.15 8.13 8.79
C VAL A 76 -12.53 8.04 8.15
N SER A 77 -13.58 8.29 8.93
CA SER A 77 -14.99 8.22 8.51
C SER A 77 -15.69 9.55 8.69
#